data_AF-A0A6J6SI94-F1
#
_entry.id   AF-A0A6J6SI94-F1
#
_cell.length_a   1.000
_cell.length_b   1.000
_cell.length_c   1.000
_cell.angle_alpha   90.00
_cell.angle_beta   90.00
_cell.angle_gamma   90.00
#
_symmetry.space_group_name_H-M   'P 1'
#
loop_
_entity.id
_entity.type
_entity.pdbx_description
1 polymer ?
#
loop_
_entity_poly.entity_id
_entity_poly.type
_entity_poly.pdbx_seq_one_letter_code
_entity_poly.pdbx_strand_id
1 'polypeptide(L)'
;MRSTASFESAIVAAIQLGNDTDTVACVAGALAGARYSVQGIPSRWATYVHGALDAPDGRLVYRMDHLQQFARRLLGGTDRSETPPESPAGPQEVAPWLHAADLLGANDAPTDWAIVSLCRTRDRFANHDIRRQVYLIDESEPERNIGLASAVRDAVDAVDALLAEGRNVIVHCHGGRSRTGLVLKAWAMRTYGYSEREAHSWLADQWYRYADYNDAFVEFLDSDWPSPARP
;
A
#
# COMPACT_ATOMS: atom_id res chain seq x y z
N MET A 1 24.69 -6.15 4.35
CA MET A 1 23.61 -5.86 3.36
C MET A 1 24.07 -5.79 1.90
N ARG A 2 25.33 -6.09 1.57
CA ARG A 2 25.80 -6.03 0.16
C ARG A 2 25.22 -7.14 -0.74
N SER A 3 24.50 -8.12 -0.20
CA SER A 3 24.00 -9.31 -0.91
C SER A 3 22.48 -9.37 -1.08
N THR A 4 21.71 -8.42 -0.55
CA THR A 4 20.23 -8.47 -0.57
C THR A 4 19.67 -7.41 -1.51
N ALA A 5 18.58 -7.73 -2.21
CA ALA A 5 17.97 -6.85 -3.22
C ALA A 5 16.68 -6.16 -2.73
N SER A 6 16.15 -6.55 -1.57
CA SER A 6 14.89 -6.04 -1.02
C SER A 6 14.88 -6.07 0.51
N PHE A 7 13.95 -5.35 1.13
CA PHE A 7 13.70 -5.43 2.58
C PHE A 7 13.40 -6.87 3.00
N GLU A 8 12.51 -7.54 2.26
CA GLU A 8 12.13 -8.93 2.52
C GLU A 8 13.34 -9.88 2.48
N SER A 9 14.15 -9.83 1.43
CA SER A 9 15.32 -10.70 1.33
C SER A 9 16.35 -10.43 2.43
N ALA A 10 16.47 -9.17 2.89
CA ALA A 10 17.34 -8.82 4.01
C ALA A 10 16.85 -9.40 5.35
N ILE A 11 15.55 -9.30 5.62
CA ILE A 11 14.96 -9.86 6.85
C ILE A 11 14.98 -11.38 6.84
N VAL A 12 14.59 -12.01 5.72
CA VAL A 12 14.61 -13.47 5.59
C VAL A 12 16.03 -14.00 5.77
N ALA A 13 17.03 -13.36 5.14
CA ALA A 13 18.42 -13.74 5.33
C ALA A 13 18.87 -13.58 6.80
N ALA A 14 18.49 -12.49 7.46
CA ALA A 14 18.79 -12.25 8.86
C ALA A 14 18.19 -13.33 9.78
N ILE A 15 16.95 -13.74 9.52
CA ILE A 15 16.26 -14.80 10.25
C ILE A 15 16.93 -16.16 10.01
N GLN A 16 17.30 -16.46 8.76
CA GLN A 16 17.92 -17.73 8.38
C GLN A 16 19.31 -17.96 9.01
N LEU A 17 19.98 -16.92 9.50
CA LEU A 17 21.22 -17.07 10.27
C LEU A 17 20.99 -17.77 11.63
N GLY A 18 19.75 -17.79 12.13
CA GLY A 18 19.38 -18.45 13.39
C GLY A 18 19.85 -17.72 14.65
N ASN A 19 19.80 -18.42 15.78
CA ASN A 19 20.15 -17.92 17.12
C ASN A 19 19.19 -16.82 17.65
N ASP A 20 19.70 -15.61 17.90
CA ASP A 20 18.95 -14.45 18.42
C ASP A 20 18.16 -13.77 17.30
N THR A 21 17.24 -14.54 16.72
CA THR A 21 16.55 -14.22 15.47
C THR A 21 15.71 -12.95 15.56
N ASP A 22 15.02 -12.70 16.68
CA ASP A 22 14.17 -11.52 16.87
C ASP A 22 15.02 -10.24 16.98
N THR A 23 16.10 -10.26 17.77
CA THR A 23 17.02 -9.12 17.88
C THR A 23 17.74 -8.85 16.56
N VAL A 24 18.25 -9.89 15.90
CA VAL A 24 18.95 -9.78 14.61
C VAL A 24 18.01 -9.29 13.50
N ALA A 25 16.76 -9.76 13.48
CA ALA A 25 15.75 -9.27 12.54
C ALA A 25 15.34 -7.81 12.84
N CYS A 26 15.24 -7.41 14.11
CA CYS A 26 14.97 -6.03 14.51
C CYS A 26 16.10 -5.08 14.05
N VAL A 27 17.33 -5.42 14.48
CA VAL A 27 18.62 -5.23 13.81
C VAL A 27 18.58 -4.81 12.34
N ALA A 28 18.50 -5.86 11.53
CA ALA A 28 18.48 -5.82 10.09
C ALA A 28 17.28 -5.01 9.56
N GLY A 29 16.12 -5.06 10.21
CA GLY A 29 14.91 -4.35 9.79
C GLY A 29 15.05 -2.84 9.84
N ALA A 30 15.66 -2.30 10.90
CA ALA A 30 15.92 -0.87 11.00
C ALA A 30 16.84 -0.39 9.86
N LEU A 31 17.94 -1.12 9.62
CA LEU A 31 18.90 -0.81 8.56
C LEU A 31 18.33 -1.05 7.15
N ALA A 32 17.52 -2.10 6.97
CA ALA A 32 16.88 -2.42 5.70
C ALA A 32 15.78 -1.40 5.37
N GLY A 33 15.00 -0.97 6.36
CA GLY A 33 14.03 0.11 6.21
C GLY A 33 14.69 1.42 5.77
N ALA A 34 15.86 1.75 6.33
CA ALA A 34 16.64 2.91 5.90
C ALA A 34 17.16 2.77 4.45
N ARG A 35 17.53 1.55 4.03
CA ARG A 35 18.07 1.29 2.68
C ARG A 35 16.99 1.19 1.59
N TYR A 36 15.89 0.49 1.86
CA TYR A 36 14.85 0.16 0.89
C TYR A 36 13.60 1.03 1.02
N SER A 37 13.62 2.02 1.92
CA SER A 37 12.51 2.89 2.30
C SER A 37 11.32 2.16 2.96
N VAL A 38 10.42 2.94 3.56
CA VAL A 38 9.15 2.43 4.10
C VAL A 38 8.27 1.78 3.03
N GLN A 39 8.41 2.21 1.77
CA GLN A 39 7.66 1.69 0.63
C GLN A 39 8.18 0.33 0.14
N GLY A 40 9.38 -0.05 0.58
CA GLY A 40 9.94 -1.38 0.31
C GLY A 40 9.55 -2.44 1.33
N ILE A 41 8.87 -2.07 2.42
CA ILE A 41 8.42 -3.02 3.45
C ILE A 41 7.12 -3.69 2.96
N PRO A 42 7.07 -5.04 2.86
CA PRO A 42 5.87 -5.73 2.39
C PRO A 42 4.64 -5.40 3.26
N SER A 43 3.56 -4.92 2.64
CA SER A 43 2.34 -4.56 3.37
C SER A 43 1.74 -5.76 4.09
N ARG A 44 1.87 -6.98 3.53
CA ARG A 44 1.42 -8.22 4.18
C ARG A 44 2.10 -8.49 5.53
N TRP A 45 3.29 -7.92 5.77
CA TRP A 45 3.95 -7.98 7.08
C TRP A 45 3.55 -6.77 7.91
N ALA A 46 3.71 -5.58 7.36
CA ALA A 46 3.61 -4.34 8.12
C ALA A 46 2.19 -4.00 8.60
N THR A 47 1.17 -4.41 7.83
CA THR A 47 -0.25 -4.12 8.13
C THR A 47 -0.70 -4.67 9.48
N TYR A 48 -0.11 -5.78 9.92
CA TYR A 48 -0.51 -6.48 11.14
C TYR A 48 0.41 -6.21 12.32
N VAL A 49 1.45 -5.39 12.15
CA VAL A 49 2.33 -5.02 13.26
C VAL A 49 1.56 -4.17 14.26
N HIS A 50 1.50 -4.66 15.49
CA HIS A 50 0.92 -3.98 16.62
C HIS A 50 1.68 -4.32 17.91
N GLY A 51 1.52 -3.49 18.93
CA GLY A 51 2.13 -3.70 20.24
C GLY A 51 1.31 -3.02 21.33
N ALA A 52 1.55 -3.39 22.59
CA ALA A 52 0.96 -2.68 23.72
C ALA A 52 1.99 -2.52 24.83
N LEU A 53 1.86 -1.42 25.57
CA LEU A 53 2.67 -1.11 26.74
C LEU A 53 1.74 -0.77 27.89
N ASP A 54 1.90 -1.43 29.03
CA ASP A 54 1.22 -1.02 30.26
C ASP A 54 2.01 0.14 30.87
N ALA A 55 1.48 1.36 30.71
CA ALA A 55 2.04 2.58 31.28
C ALA A 55 1.30 2.93 32.59
N PRO A 56 1.89 3.76 33.47
CA PRO A 56 1.25 4.16 34.73
C PRO A 56 -0.13 4.83 34.56
N ASP A 57 -0.38 5.45 33.41
CA ASP A 57 -1.63 6.14 33.04
C ASP A 57 -2.61 5.26 32.24
N GLY A 58 -2.24 4.01 31.98
CA GLY A 58 -3.08 3.03 31.29
C GLY A 58 -2.35 2.25 30.22
N ARG A 59 -3.08 1.33 29.57
CA ARG A 59 -2.53 0.52 28.48
C ARG A 59 -2.48 1.34 27.18
N LEU A 60 -1.27 1.54 26.66
CA LEU A 60 -1.02 2.14 25.36
C LEU A 60 -1.03 1.04 24.29
N VAL A 61 -1.74 1.24 23.19
CA VAL A 61 -1.77 0.31 22.06
C VAL A 61 -1.20 1.00 20.83
N TYR A 62 -0.17 0.39 20.25
CA TYR A 62 0.49 0.85 19.04
C TYR A 62 0.05 -0.02 17.86
N ARG A 63 -0.25 0.64 16.75
CA ARG A 63 -0.54 0.03 15.45
C ARG A 63 0.35 0.68 14.39
N MET A 64 0.31 0.19 13.16
CA MET A 64 1.15 0.68 12.07
C MET A 64 1.13 2.21 11.90
N ASP A 65 -0.04 2.84 12.03
CA ASP A 65 -0.18 4.30 11.93
C ASP A 65 0.51 5.05 13.08
N HIS A 66 0.48 4.50 14.29
CA HIS A 66 1.22 5.02 15.45
C HIS A 66 2.73 4.88 15.24
N LEU A 67 3.19 3.73 14.73
CA LEU A 67 4.60 3.47 14.48
C LEU A 67 5.16 4.40 13.40
N GLN A 68 4.40 4.66 12.33
CA GLN A 68 4.78 5.63 11.31
C GLN A 68 4.86 7.06 11.86
N GLN A 69 3.93 7.47 12.73
CA GLN A 69 3.96 8.78 13.38
C GLN A 69 5.16 8.90 14.33
N PHE A 70 5.43 7.85 15.11
CA PHE A 70 6.58 7.80 15.99
C PHE A 70 7.90 7.94 15.21
N ALA A 71 8.06 7.20 14.11
CA ALA A 71 9.23 7.32 13.23
C ALA A 71 9.41 8.74 12.66
N ARG A 72 8.31 9.39 12.26
CA ARG A 72 8.34 10.78 11.77
C ARG A 72 8.77 11.76 12.86
N ARG A 73 8.24 11.63 14.08
CA ARG A 73 8.63 12.47 15.22
C ARG A 73 10.10 12.32 15.58
N LEU A 74 10.64 11.08 15.53
CA LEU A 74 12.06 10.82 15.76
C LEU A 74 12.97 11.52 14.74
N LEU A 75 12.48 11.73 13.51
CA LEU A 75 13.19 12.46 12.46
C LEU A 75 13.00 13.99 12.56
N GLY A 76 12.40 14.49 13.65
CA GLY A 76 12.10 15.93 13.83
C GLY A 76 10.90 16.44 13.04
N GLY A 77 10.13 15.53 12.41
CA GLY A 77 8.90 15.87 11.71
C GLY A 77 7.73 16.11 12.65
N THR A 78 6.73 16.84 12.17
CA THR A 78 5.45 17.02 12.86
C THR A 78 4.46 15.91 12.47
N ASP A 79 3.48 15.69 13.34
CA ASP A 79 2.34 14.84 12.99
C ASP A 79 1.61 15.44 11.79
N ARG A 80 1.29 14.59 10.82
CA ARG A 80 0.38 15.00 9.75
C ARG A 80 -1.04 14.96 10.26
N SER A 81 -1.71 16.12 10.19
CA SER A 81 -3.15 16.20 10.36
C SER A 81 -3.85 15.30 9.33
N GLU A 82 -5.00 14.78 9.72
CA GLU A 82 -5.85 14.08 8.75
C GLU A 82 -6.48 15.08 7.82
N THR A 83 -6.41 14.78 6.52
CA THR A 83 -7.32 15.38 5.56
C THR A 83 -8.73 14.89 5.90
N PRO A 84 -9.72 15.78 6.06
CA PRO A 84 -11.10 15.35 6.23
C PRO A 84 -11.54 14.45 5.07
N PRO A 85 -12.30 13.37 5.34
CA PRO A 85 -12.84 12.54 4.28
C PRO A 85 -13.86 13.31 3.44
N GLU A 86 -14.00 12.91 2.19
CA GLU A 86 -14.97 13.47 1.25
C GLU A 86 -16.28 12.68 1.27
N SER A 87 -17.28 13.12 0.51
CA SER A 87 -18.51 12.35 0.31
C SER A 87 -18.19 10.94 -0.23
N PRO A 88 -18.68 9.86 0.41
CA PRO A 88 -18.32 8.49 0.08
C PRO A 88 -18.54 8.14 -1.39
N ALA A 89 -17.65 7.31 -1.94
CA ALA A 89 -17.77 6.76 -3.27
C ALA A 89 -17.29 5.30 -3.32
N GLY A 90 -18.07 4.44 -3.94
CA GLY A 90 -17.81 2.99 -4.02
C GLY A 90 -18.38 2.22 -2.82
N PRO A 91 -18.11 0.91 -2.73
CA PRO A 91 -17.28 0.13 -3.65
C PRO A 91 -17.97 -0.05 -5.00
N GLN A 92 -17.27 0.26 -6.08
CA GLN A 92 -17.73 0.04 -7.46
C GLN A 92 -16.85 -1.01 -8.12
N GLU A 93 -17.46 -2.06 -8.64
CA GLU A 93 -16.73 -3.11 -9.37
C GLU A 93 -16.14 -2.53 -10.66
N VAL A 94 -14.83 -2.68 -10.84
CA VAL A 94 -14.08 -2.20 -12.04
C VAL A 94 -13.55 -3.36 -12.88
N ALA A 95 -13.45 -4.54 -12.29
CA ALA A 95 -13.19 -5.83 -12.93
C ALA A 95 -13.77 -6.93 -12.03
N PRO A 96 -13.98 -8.17 -12.53
CA PRO A 96 -14.58 -9.24 -11.73
C PRO A 96 -13.93 -9.38 -10.34
N TRP A 97 -14.72 -9.20 -9.29
CA TRP A 97 -14.32 -9.25 -7.88
C TRP A 97 -13.37 -8.13 -7.40
N LEU A 98 -12.99 -7.19 -8.27
CA LEU A 98 -12.10 -6.06 -7.97
C LEU A 98 -12.87 -4.75 -7.99
N HIS A 99 -12.78 -4.01 -6.89
CA HIS A 99 -13.57 -2.82 -6.64
C HIS A 99 -12.69 -1.59 -6.38
N ALA A 100 -13.12 -0.44 -6.88
CA ALA A 100 -12.57 0.87 -6.55
C ALA A 100 -13.44 1.56 -5.51
N ALA A 101 -12.80 2.28 -4.58
CA ALA A 101 -13.48 3.14 -3.62
C ALA A 101 -12.61 4.33 -3.19
N ASP A 102 -13.24 5.29 -2.51
CA ASP A 102 -12.54 6.22 -1.62
C ASP A 102 -12.48 5.68 -0.17
N LEU A 103 -11.93 6.46 0.76
CA LEU A 103 -11.72 6.01 2.13
C LEU A 103 -13.03 5.67 2.84
N LEU A 104 -14.11 6.41 2.60
CA LEU A 104 -15.39 6.16 3.27
C LEU A 104 -16.24 5.15 2.50
N GLY A 105 -16.20 5.12 1.17
CA GLY A 105 -16.88 4.09 0.39
C GLY A 105 -16.32 2.70 0.68
N ALA A 106 -15.02 2.58 0.96
CA ALA A 106 -14.44 1.32 1.39
C ALA A 106 -14.95 0.85 2.77
N ASN A 107 -15.45 1.76 3.62
CA ASN A 107 -15.91 1.45 4.98
C ASN A 107 -17.22 0.65 5.00
N ASP A 108 -18.01 0.73 3.94
CA ASP A 108 -19.29 0.04 3.82
C ASP A 108 -19.15 -1.40 3.28
N ALA A 109 -17.91 -1.84 3.04
CA ALA A 109 -17.62 -3.17 2.53
C ALA A 109 -17.89 -4.28 3.57
N PRO A 110 -18.38 -5.46 3.14
CA PRO A 110 -18.45 -6.62 4.01
C PRO A 110 -17.07 -6.98 4.61
N THR A 111 -17.04 -7.40 5.87
CA THR A 111 -15.79 -7.62 6.62
C THR A 111 -14.94 -8.79 6.12
N ASP A 112 -15.55 -9.71 5.35
CA ASP A 112 -14.88 -10.82 4.67
C ASP A 112 -14.20 -10.41 3.36
N TRP A 113 -14.46 -9.19 2.86
CA TRP A 113 -13.75 -8.61 1.73
C TRP A 113 -12.36 -8.17 2.13
N ALA A 114 -11.43 -8.27 1.17
CA ALA A 114 -10.06 -7.85 1.34
C ALA A 114 -9.89 -6.36 1.01
N ILE A 115 -9.20 -5.62 1.88
CA ILE A 115 -8.99 -4.17 1.72
C ILE A 115 -7.51 -3.87 1.40
N VAL A 116 -7.25 -3.24 0.26
CA VAL A 116 -5.96 -2.69 -0.14
C VAL A 116 -6.00 -1.17 -0.03
N SER A 117 -5.41 -0.65 1.04
CA SER A 117 -5.39 0.76 1.40
C SER A 117 -4.09 1.44 0.96
N LEU A 118 -4.22 2.51 0.19
CA LEU A 118 -3.11 3.31 -0.34
C LEU A 118 -2.93 4.65 0.41
N CYS A 119 -3.54 4.76 1.59
CA CYS A 119 -3.52 5.93 2.45
C CYS A 119 -3.50 5.50 3.93
N ARG A 120 -3.38 6.48 4.83
CA ARG A 120 -3.50 6.24 6.28
C ARG A 120 -4.95 5.94 6.62
N THR A 121 -5.20 4.80 7.27
CA THR A 121 -6.55 4.35 7.60
C THR A 121 -6.87 4.41 9.09
N ARG A 122 -5.83 4.44 9.94
CA ARG A 122 -5.91 4.23 11.39
C ARG A 122 -6.53 2.87 11.71
N ASP A 123 -7.66 2.84 12.38
CA ASP A 123 -8.39 1.68 12.83
C ASP A 123 -9.66 1.38 12.03
N ARG A 124 -9.97 2.18 10.99
CA ARG A 124 -11.20 2.05 10.19
C ARG A 124 -11.47 0.63 9.68
N PHE A 125 -10.43 -0.07 9.23
CA PHE A 125 -10.54 -1.44 8.69
C PHE A 125 -9.99 -2.51 9.63
N ALA A 126 -9.96 -2.25 10.95
CA ALA A 126 -9.41 -3.19 11.92
C ALA A 126 -10.22 -4.49 12.05
N ASN A 127 -11.51 -4.43 11.68
CA ASN A 127 -12.46 -5.55 11.62
C ASN A 127 -12.35 -6.40 10.33
N HIS A 128 -11.60 -5.95 9.32
CA HIS A 128 -11.30 -6.77 8.15
C HIS A 128 -10.07 -7.63 8.43
N ASP A 129 -10.23 -8.95 8.41
CA ASP A 129 -9.12 -9.89 8.67
C ASP A 129 -8.04 -9.80 7.59
N ILE A 130 -8.46 -9.53 6.34
CA ILE A 130 -7.57 -9.47 5.20
C ILE A 130 -7.41 -8.03 4.74
N ARG A 131 -6.27 -7.44 5.09
CA ARG A 131 -5.94 -6.05 4.78
C ARG A 131 -4.51 -5.89 4.30
N ARG A 132 -4.26 -4.86 3.51
CA ARG A 132 -2.93 -4.41 3.06
C ARG A 132 -2.88 -2.89 3.14
N GLN A 133 -1.99 -2.37 3.96
CA GLN A 133 -1.70 -0.94 4.05
C GLN A 133 -0.39 -0.67 3.31
N VAL A 134 -0.52 -0.13 2.09
CA VAL A 134 0.62 0.24 1.24
C VAL A 134 0.86 1.73 1.39
N TYR A 135 2.10 2.10 1.70
CA TYR A 135 2.46 3.50 1.91
C TYR A 135 2.69 4.20 0.57
N LEU A 136 1.75 5.06 0.16
CA LEU A 136 1.86 5.91 -1.02
C LEU A 136 1.49 7.36 -0.69
N ILE A 137 2.29 8.30 -1.21
CA ILE A 137 2.05 9.74 -1.07
C ILE A 137 1.51 10.27 -2.40
N ASP A 138 0.43 11.04 -2.33
CA ASP A 138 -0.26 11.65 -3.47
C ASP A 138 0.39 12.97 -3.89
N GLU A 139 1.68 12.90 -4.19
CA GLU A 139 2.51 14.06 -4.55
C GLU A 139 3.34 13.68 -5.78
N SER A 140 3.56 14.63 -6.67
CA SER A 140 4.25 14.40 -7.94
C SER A 140 5.76 14.52 -7.82
N GLU A 141 6.30 15.06 -6.72
CA GLU A 141 7.75 15.14 -6.53
C GLU A 141 8.33 13.72 -6.31
N PRO A 142 9.30 13.27 -7.14
CA PRO A 142 9.84 11.90 -7.07
C PRO A 142 10.41 11.53 -5.68
N GLU A 143 10.98 12.51 -4.98
CA GLU A 143 11.56 12.34 -3.63
C GLU A 143 10.53 11.95 -2.57
N ARG A 144 9.24 12.10 -2.87
CA ARG A 144 8.13 11.73 -1.99
C ARG A 144 7.79 10.25 -2.07
N ASN A 145 8.14 9.60 -3.18
CA ASN A 145 7.93 8.18 -3.39
C ASN A 145 9.22 7.49 -3.88
N ILE A 146 10.30 7.57 -3.09
CA ILE A 146 11.61 6.95 -3.41
C ILE A 146 11.48 5.44 -3.74
N GLY A 147 10.50 4.75 -3.14
CA GLY A 147 10.21 3.34 -3.38
C GLY A 147 8.93 3.09 -4.18
N LEU A 148 8.49 4.01 -5.04
CA LEU A 148 7.23 3.92 -5.79
C LEU A 148 7.04 2.56 -6.46
N ALA A 149 8.04 2.08 -7.20
CA ALA A 149 8.00 0.79 -7.88
C ALA A 149 7.74 -0.40 -6.93
N SER A 150 8.33 -0.35 -5.73
CA SER A 150 8.13 -1.40 -4.72
C SER A 150 6.73 -1.33 -4.11
N ALA A 151 6.21 -0.14 -3.84
CA ALA A 151 4.86 0.04 -3.31
C ALA A 151 3.79 -0.38 -4.33
N VAL A 152 3.91 0.03 -5.60
CA VAL A 152 2.97 -0.38 -6.65
C VAL A 152 3.04 -1.88 -6.87
N ARG A 153 4.24 -2.48 -6.87
CA ARG A 153 4.40 -3.93 -6.95
C ARG A 153 3.75 -4.68 -5.81
N ASP A 154 4.01 -4.27 -4.57
CA ASP A 154 3.38 -4.90 -3.40
C ASP A 154 1.85 -4.77 -3.43
N ALA A 155 1.31 -3.63 -3.89
CA ALA A 155 -0.13 -3.45 -4.05
C ALA A 155 -0.73 -4.36 -5.13
N VAL A 156 -0.12 -4.41 -6.33
CA VAL A 156 -0.62 -5.24 -7.43
C VAL A 156 -0.46 -6.73 -7.12
N ASP A 157 0.69 -7.15 -6.58
CA ASP A 157 0.91 -8.54 -6.14
C ASP A 157 -0.10 -8.97 -5.08
N ALA A 158 -0.47 -8.06 -4.17
CA ALA A 158 -1.52 -8.33 -3.19
C ALA A 158 -2.90 -8.47 -3.85
N VAL A 159 -3.26 -7.59 -4.79
CA VAL A 159 -4.53 -7.71 -5.53
C VAL A 159 -4.59 -9.05 -6.27
N ASP A 160 -3.53 -9.41 -7.01
CA ASP A 160 -3.44 -10.67 -7.75
C ASP A 160 -3.63 -11.89 -6.83
N ALA A 161 -2.91 -11.92 -5.70
CA ALA A 161 -3.01 -13.02 -4.74
C ALA A 161 -4.41 -13.15 -4.14
N LEU A 162 -5.04 -12.03 -3.79
CA LEU A 162 -6.38 -12.02 -3.17
C LEU A 162 -7.48 -12.42 -4.16
N LEU A 163 -7.38 -11.99 -5.42
CA LEU A 163 -8.28 -12.42 -6.48
C LEU A 163 -8.10 -13.91 -6.79
N ALA A 164 -6.86 -14.41 -6.80
CA ALA A 164 -6.58 -15.84 -6.97
C ALA A 164 -7.14 -16.71 -5.83
N GLU A 165 -7.28 -16.15 -4.63
CA GLU A 165 -7.98 -16.77 -3.50
C GLU A 165 -9.53 -16.73 -3.62
N GLY A 166 -10.08 -16.12 -4.67
CA GLY A 166 -11.52 -15.99 -4.90
C GLY A 166 -12.18 -14.95 -4.01
N ARG A 167 -11.44 -13.94 -3.55
CA ARG A 167 -11.97 -12.88 -2.67
C ARG A 167 -12.48 -11.68 -3.46
N ASN A 168 -13.46 -10.99 -2.88
CA ASN A 168 -13.72 -9.60 -3.23
C ASN A 168 -12.60 -8.72 -2.70
N VAL A 169 -12.05 -7.86 -3.55
CA VAL A 169 -10.93 -6.96 -3.23
C VAL A 169 -11.36 -5.52 -3.47
N ILE A 170 -11.10 -4.64 -2.51
CA ILE A 170 -11.21 -3.19 -2.68
C ILE A 170 -9.81 -2.58 -2.75
N VAL A 171 -9.57 -1.74 -3.74
CA VAL A 171 -8.43 -0.83 -3.80
C VAL A 171 -8.94 0.59 -3.57
N HIS A 172 -8.38 1.27 -2.57
CA HIS A 172 -8.80 2.63 -2.25
C HIS A 172 -7.64 3.53 -1.77
N CYS A 173 -7.85 4.83 -1.86
CA CYS A 173 -7.01 5.85 -1.24
C CYS A 173 -7.91 6.83 -0.46
N HIS A 174 -7.44 8.05 -0.18
CA HIS A 174 -8.26 9.04 0.53
C HIS A 174 -9.51 9.42 -0.27
N GLY A 175 -9.34 9.93 -1.49
CA GLY A 175 -10.44 10.39 -2.35
C GLY A 175 -10.79 9.44 -3.50
N GLY A 176 -10.18 8.25 -3.56
CA GLY A 176 -10.41 7.28 -4.63
C GLY A 176 -9.90 7.71 -6.02
N ARG A 177 -9.06 8.74 -6.11
CA ARG A 177 -8.64 9.36 -7.40
C ARG A 177 -7.29 8.83 -7.89
N SER A 178 -6.23 9.60 -7.63
CA SER A 178 -4.87 9.42 -8.16
C SER A 178 -4.22 8.10 -7.72
N ARG A 179 -3.98 7.86 -6.43
CA ARG A 179 -3.34 6.61 -5.95
C ARG A 179 -4.15 5.35 -6.26
N THR A 180 -5.47 5.40 -6.10
CA THR A 180 -6.36 4.29 -6.50
C THR A 180 -6.19 4.01 -7.99
N GLY A 181 -6.20 5.07 -8.81
CA GLY A 181 -5.99 4.98 -10.25
C GLY A 181 -4.64 4.41 -10.64
N LEU A 182 -3.56 4.83 -9.98
CA LEU A 182 -2.21 4.30 -10.18
C LEU A 182 -2.19 2.77 -10.04
N VAL A 183 -2.71 2.23 -8.93
CA VAL A 183 -2.66 0.79 -8.66
C VAL A 183 -3.60 0.00 -9.57
N LEU A 184 -4.81 0.49 -9.82
CA LEU A 184 -5.75 -0.18 -10.71
C LEU A 184 -5.26 -0.20 -12.16
N LYS A 185 -4.65 0.88 -12.65
CA LYS A 185 -4.01 0.91 -13.97
C LYS A 185 -2.82 -0.03 -14.02
N ALA A 186 -1.94 0.01 -13.00
CA ALA A 186 -0.81 -0.90 -12.90
C ALA A 186 -1.24 -2.39 -12.97
N TRP A 187 -2.33 -2.73 -12.27
CA TRP A 187 -2.94 -4.06 -12.31
C TRP A 187 -3.50 -4.40 -13.69
N ALA A 188 -4.23 -3.49 -14.34
CA ALA A 188 -4.78 -3.71 -15.68
C ALA A 188 -3.70 -3.84 -16.76
N MET A 189 -2.62 -3.04 -16.68
CA MET A 189 -1.46 -3.15 -17.57
C MET A 189 -0.78 -4.52 -17.44
N ARG A 190 -0.68 -5.05 -16.21
CA ARG A 190 -0.15 -6.40 -15.96
C ARG A 190 -1.10 -7.50 -16.45
N THR A 191 -2.39 -7.37 -16.17
CA THR A 191 -3.38 -8.42 -16.37
C THR A 191 -3.84 -8.53 -17.82
N TYR A 192 -4.10 -7.40 -18.46
CA TYR A 192 -4.64 -7.34 -19.82
C TYR A 192 -3.58 -7.02 -20.88
N GLY A 193 -2.34 -6.72 -20.48
CA GLY A 193 -1.29 -6.33 -21.41
C GLY A 193 -1.57 -4.96 -22.06
N TYR A 194 -2.24 -4.07 -21.33
CA TYR A 194 -2.52 -2.69 -21.74
C TYR A 194 -1.29 -1.81 -21.61
N SER A 195 -1.16 -0.86 -22.53
CA SER A 195 -0.37 0.35 -22.35
C SER A 195 -0.96 1.26 -21.26
N GLU A 196 -0.18 2.23 -20.78
CA GLU A 196 -0.65 3.23 -19.81
C GLU A 196 -1.95 3.91 -20.30
N ARG A 197 -2.01 4.28 -21.58
CA ARG A 197 -3.15 4.99 -22.17
C ARG A 197 -4.39 4.10 -22.33
N GLU A 198 -4.21 2.82 -22.68
CA GLU A 198 -5.31 1.85 -22.69
C GLU A 198 -5.86 1.62 -21.28
N ALA A 199 -4.98 1.52 -20.28
CA ALA A 199 -5.38 1.38 -18.88
C ALA A 199 -6.06 2.66 -18.34
N HIS A 200 -5.63 3.85 -18.77
CA HIS A 200 -6.32 5.11 -18.49
C HIS A 200 -7.76 5.06 -19.01
N SER A 201 -7.96 4.75 -20.30
CA SER A 201 -9.30 4.71 -20.90
C SER A 201 -10.18 3.67 -20.23
N TRP A 202 -9.65 2.46 -19.99
CA TRP A 202 -10.36 1.41 -19.26
C TRP A 202 -10.84 1.90 -17.90
N LEU A 203 -9.96 2.49 -17.07
CA LEU A 203 -10.35 2.89 -15.73
C LEU A 203 -11.30 4.09 -15.73
N ALA A 204 -11.12 5.05 -16.64
CA ALA A 204 -12.00 6.21 -16.76
C ALA A 204 -13.44 5.80 -17.09
N ASP A 205 -13.62 4.75 -17.90
CA ASP A 205 -14.94 4.20 -18.22
C ASP A 205 -15.58 3.47 -17.03
N GLN A 206 -14.77 2.85 -16.16
CA GLN A 206 -15.26 2.03 -15.05
C GLN A 206 -15.39 2.77 -13.72
N TRP A 207 -14.67 3.87 -13.48
CA TRP A 207 -14.61 4.52 -12.16
C TRP A 207 -14.67 6.04 -12.25
N TYR A 208 -15.86 6.59 -11.95
CA TYR A 208 -16.15 8.01 -12.19
C TYR A 208 -15.34 9.01 -11.32
N ARG A 209 -14.72 8.55 -10.22
CA ARG A 209 -13.84 9.39 -9.37
C ARG A 209 -12.39 9.39 -9.85
N TYR A 210 -12.03 8.54 -10.80
CA TYR A 210 -10.67 8.49 -11.33
C TYR A 210 -10.24 9.88 -11.84
N ALA A 211 -9.01 10.25 -11.52
CA ALA A 211 -8.35 11.43 -12.06
C ALA A 211 -6.83 11.17 -12.10
N ASP A 212 -6.16 11.64 -13.14
CA ASP A 212 -4.76 11.40 -13.47
C ASP A 212 -3.89 12.66 -13.33
N TYR A 213 -4.27 13.58 -12.45
CA TYR A 213 -3.54 14.84 -12.22
C TYR A 213 -2.11 14.68 -11.69
N ASN A 214 -1.67 13.45 -11.35
CA ASN A 214 -0.32 13.20 -10.88
C ASN A 214 0.55 12.67 -12.03
N ASP A 215 1.22 13.60 -12.72
CA ASP A 215 2.05 13.30 -13.89
C ASP A 215 3.16 12.29 -13.57
N ALA A 216 3.72 12.30 -12.36
CA ALA A 216 4.76 11.34 -11.97
C ALA A 216 4.25 9.90 -11.90
N PHE A 217 2.97 9.70 -11.59
CA PHE A 217 2.35 8.37 -11.65
C PHE A 217 2.11 7.91 -13.07
N VAL A 218 1.74 8.83 -13.97
CA VAL A 218 1.59 8.55 -15.40
C VAL A 218 2.94 8.19 -16.01
N GLU A 219 3.98 9.01 -15.78
CA GLU A 219 5.34 8.77 -16.25
C GLU A 219 5.90 7.45 -15.73
N PHE A 220 5.69 7.16 -14.44
CA PHE A 220 6.08 5.87 -13.85
C PHE A 220 5.42 4.69 -14.55
N LEU A 221 4.12 4.77 -14.84
CA LEU A 221 3.41 3.69 -15.51
C LEU A 221 3.89 3.50 -16.96
N ASP A 222 4.21 4.58 -17.66
CA ASP A 222 4.66 4.54 -19.05
C ASP A 222 6.10 4.01 -19.19
N SER A 223 7.00 4.37 -18.28
CA SER A 223 8.44 4.12 -18.39
C SER A 223 8.98 3.00 -17.49
N ASP A 224 8.50 2.91 -16.25
CA ASP A 224 9.11 2.11 -15.18
C ASP A 224 8.24 0.91 -14.75
N TRP A 225 6.98 0.86 -15.18
CA TRP A 225 6.05 -0.25 -14.93
C TRP A 225 5.84 -1.10 -16.19
N PRO A 226 6.85 -1.86 -16.65
CA PRO A 226 6.70 -2.64 -17.86
C PRO A 226 5.62 -3.72 -17.66
N SER A 227 4.66 -3.74 -18.60
CA SER A 227 3.76 -4.86 -18.79
C SER A 227 4.59 -6.13 -19.04
N PRO A 228 4.24 -7.31 -18.47
CA PRO A 228 4.94 -8.53 -18.80
C PRO A 228 4.94 -8.71 -20.31
N ALA A 229 6.12 -8.97 -20.89
CA ALA A 229 6.24 -9.23 -22.32
C ALA A 229 5.20 -10.30 -22.71
N ARG A 230 4.31 -9.96 -23.66
CA ARG A 230 3.32 -10.92 -24.16
C ARG A 230 4.06 -12.19 -24.61
N PRO A 231 3.63 -13.39 -24.18
CA PRO A 231 4.20 -14.63 -24.70
C PRO A 231 3.99 -14.75 -26.22
#